data_AF-A0A1L9STH2-F1
#
_entry.id   AF-A0A1L9STH2-F1
#
_cell.length_a   1.000
_cell.length_b   1.000
_cell.length_c   1.000
_cell.angle_alpha   90.00
_cell.angle_beta   90.00
_cell.angle_gamma   90.00
#
_symmetry.space_group_name_H-M   'P 1'
#
loop_
_entity.id
_entity.type
_entity.pdbx_description
1 polymer ?
#
loop_
_entity_poly.entity_id
_entity_poly.type
_entity_poly.pdbx_seq_one_letter_code
_entity_poly.pdbx_strand_id
1 'polypeptide(L)'
;MRWSPGNQTVSLHPTSVNKQTDGSIKWLSYYHLMQGRNRAYNAHDTSAVDDFAIALLCGDAEFKMYPGVITIDANRIRFSLRDWKAMLAVKILSARVRDILAGTFRTPHKVLTYKQQQWLEIWQQIFSQAGNEAKRPGK
;
A
#
# COMPACT_ATOMS: atom_id res chain seq x y z
N MET A 1 6.13 14.98 -1.73
CA MET A 1 5.21 13.90 -1.32
C MET A 1 4.09 14.50 -0.48
N ARG A 2 2.83 14.23 -0.81
CA ARG A 2 1.67 14.90 -0.23
C ARG A 2 0.65 13.85 0.19
N TRP A 3 0.43 13.69 1.49
CA TRP A 3 -0.72 12.97 2.05
C TRP A 3 -1.17 13.59 3.37
N SER A 4 -2.24 14.37 3.32
CA SER A 4 -3.14 14.71 4.42
C SER A 4 -4.46 15.21 3.79
N PRO A 5 -5.63 15.03 4.44
CA PRO A 5 -6.90 15.63 4.00
C PRO A 5 -6.87 17.17 3.93
N GLY A 6 -5.86 17.81 4.53
CA GLY A 6 -5.50 19.20 4.28
C GLY A 6 -4.36 19.29 3.27
N ASN A 7 -4.42 20.28 2.39
CA ASN A 7 -3.47 20.62 1.33
C ASN A 7 -2.03 20.95 1.81
N GLN A 8 -1.60 20.47 2.98
CA GLN A 8 -0.39 20.86 3.68
C GLN A 8 0.79 19.98 3.27
N THR A 9 1.91 20.61 2.96
CA THR A 9 3.19 19.95 2.70
C THR A 9 3.78 19.42 4.00
N VAL A 10 4.03 18.11 4.04
CA VAL A 10 4.65 17.42 5.18
C VAL A 10 6.11 17.14 4.82
N SER A 11 7.02 17.55 5.69
CA SER A 11 8.45 17.24 5.59
C SER A 11 8.80 16.02 6.44
N LEU A 12 9.81 15.26 6.03
CA LEU A 12 10.35 14.18 6.87
C LEU A 12 11.14 14.79 8.03
N HIS A 13 10.97 14.25 9.24
CA HIS A 13 11.75 14.69 10.40
C HIS A 13 13.25 14.46 10.16
N PRO A 14 14.16 15.37 10.57
CA PRO A 14 15.61 15.24 10.37
C PRO A 14 16.24 13.94 10.88
N THR A 15 15.64 13.27 11.87
CA THR A 15 16.11 11.97 12.39
C THR A 15 15.54 10.75 11.65
N SER A 16 14.67 10.96 10.66
CA SER A 16 14.14 9.85 9.87
C SER A 16 15.21 9.27 8.96
N VAL A 17 15.39 7.96 9.03
CA VAL A 17 16.30 7.20 8.13
C VAL A 17 15.96 7.37 6.66
N ASN A 18 14.69 7.67 6.34
CA ASN A 18 14.21 7.87 4.97
C ASN A 18 14.44 9.31 4.45
N LYS A 19 15.11 10.19 5.21
CA LYS A 19 15.43 11.55 4.75
C LYS A 19 16.59 11.58 3.75
N GLN A 20 17.45 10.56 3.77
CA GLN A 20 18.65 10.47 2.92
C GLN A 20 18.43 9.65 1.64
N THR A 21 17.22 9.16 1.38
CA THR A 21 16.94 8.39 0.17
C THR A 21 16.70 9.31 -1.02
N ASP A 22 17.48 9.10 -2.09
CA ASP A 22 17.53 9.87 -3.35
C ASP A 22 16.26 9.76 -4.23
N GLY A 23 15.08 9.95 -3.64
CA GLY A 23 13.81 10.05 -4.38
C GLY A 23 13.24 8.73 -4.91
N SER A 24 13.80 7.58 -4.53
CA SER A 24 13.30 6.26 -4.94
C SER A 24 12.00 5.85 -4.24
N ILE A 25 11.68 6.45 -3.09
CA ILE A 25 10.48 6.15 -2.32
C ILE A 25 9.33 6.99 -2.89
N LYS A 26 8.25 6.35 -3.33
CA LYS A 26 7.03 7.01 -3.84
C LYS A 26 5.94 7.13 -2.78
N TRP A 27 5.85 6.15 -1.87
CA TRP A 27 4.87 6.13 -0.78
C TRP A 27 5.54 5.83 0.54
N LEU A 28 4.97 6.44 1.58
CA LEU A 28 5.56 6.42 2.90
C LEU A 28 4.43 6.44 3.93
N SER A 29 4.38 5.41 4.77
CA SER A 29 3.54 5.41 5.97
C SER A 29 4.23 6.16 7.09
N TYR A 30 3.44 6.82 7.91
CA TYR A 30 3.90 7.53 9.10
C TYR A 30 2.96 7.18 10.26
N TYR A 31 3.51 7.10 11.48
CA TYR A 31 2.69 6.82 12.66
C TYR A 31 2.17 8.11 13.29
N HIS A 32 3.03 9.11 13.49
CA HIS A 32 2.64 10.41 14.07
C HIS A 32 3.12 11.59 13.23
N LEU A 33 2.31 12.64 13.21
CA LEU A 33 2.59 13.92 12.59
C LEU A 33 2.71 14.98 13.67
N MET A 34 3.87 15.63 13.79
CA MET A 34 4.06 16.72 14.77
C MET A 34 4.30 18.03 14.03
N GLN A 35 3.58 19.09 14.43
CA GLN A 35 3.83 20.42 13.89
C GLN A 35 5.04 21.02 14.63
N GLY A 36 6.13 21.25 13.89
CA GLY A 36 7.31 21.89 14.44
C GLY A 36 7.11 23.39 14.65
N ARG A 37 8.08 24.00 15.33
CA ARG A 37 8.11 25.46 15.61
C ARG A 37 8.02 26.33 14.34
N ASN A 38 8.42 25.78 13.19
CA ASN A 38 8.37 26.42 11.87
C ASN A 38 7.05 26.22 11.11
N ARG A 39 5.96 25.82 11.80
CA ARG A 39 4.64 25.47 11.22
C ARG A 39 4.64 24.33 10.18
N ALA A 40 5.81 23.80 9.81
CA ALA A 40 5.97 22.61 9.00
C ALA A 40 5.61 21.36 9.80
N TYR A 41 4.83 20.47 9.18
CA TYR A 41 4.50 19.17 9.76
C TYR A 41 5.62 18.18 9.48
N ASN A 42 6.13 17.58 10.55
CA ASN A 42 7.16 16.56 10.48
C ASN A 42 6.53 15.19 10.71
N ALA A 43 6.73 14.29 9.76
CA ALA A 43 6.36 12.89 9.91
C ALA A 43 7.45 12.14 10.69
N HIS A 44 7.03 11.43 11.73
CA HIS A 44 7.85 10.56 12.57
C HIS A 44 7.52 9.10 12.31
N ASP A 45 8.48 8.21 12.59
CA ASP A 45 8.39 6.75 12.39
C ASP A 45 7.86 6.40 11.01
N THR A 46 8.69 6.70 10.00
CA THR A 46 8.33 6.55 8.61
C THR A 46 8.85 5.23 8.06
N SER A 47 8.02 4.54 7.28
CA SER A 47 8.40 3.34 6.55
C SER A 47 8.01 3.47 5.08
N ALA A 48 8.88 2.99 4.19
CA ALA A 48 8.59 2.90 2.77
C ALA A 48 7.52 1.84 2.51
N VAL A 49 6.58 2.12 1.61
CA VAL A 49 5.49 1.20 1.29
C VAL A 49 5.43 0.97 -0.22
N ASP A 50 5.22 -0.29 -0.61
CA ASP A 50 5.07 -0.68 -2.00
C ASP A 50 3.72 -0.22 -2.60
N ASP A 51 3.75 0.21 -3.85
CA ASP A 51 2.57 0.55 -4.66
C ASP A 51 1.53 -0.59 -4.63
N PHE A 52 1.99 -1.84 -4.71
CA PHE A 52 1.13 -3.02 -4.71
C PHE A 52 0.42 -3.23 -3.36
N ALA A 53 1.13 -3.02 -2.24
CA ALA A 53 0.54 -3.14 -0.90
C ALA A 53 -0.57 -2.10 -0.69
N ILE A 54 -0.34 -0.89 -1.18
CA ILE A 54 -1.33 0.20 -1.12
C ILE A 54 -2.54 -0.13 -1.98
N ALA A 55 -2.32 -0.56 -3.22
CA ALA A 55 -3.39 -0.94 -4.13
C ALA A 55 -4.28 -2.07 -3.58
N LEU A 56 -3.68 -3.00 -2.83
CA LEU A 56 -4.37 -4.18 -2.33
C LEU A 56 -5.12 -3.94 -1.01
N LEU A 57 -4.49 -3.24 -0.05
CA LEU A 57 -4.95 -3.19 1.34
C LEU A 57 -5.53 -1.83 1.75
N CYS A 58 -5.17 -0.73 1.08
CA CYS A 58 -5.59 0.60 1.51
C CYS A 58 -6.99 0.96 1.02
N GLY A 59 -7.80 1.51 1.94
CA GLY A 59 -9.01 2.27 1.65
C GLY A 59 -10.09 1.54 0.85
N ASP A 60 -11.02 2.33 0.33
CA ASP A 60 -12.02 1.90 -0.64
C ASP A 60 -11.46 2.06 -2.06
N ALA A 61 -11.23 0.93 -2.73
CA ALA A 61 -10.57 0.87 -4.03
C ALA A 61 -11.62 0.66 -5.15
N GLU A 62 -11.77 1.66 -6.01
CA GLU A 62 -12.62 1.60 -7.18
C GLU A 62 -11.80 1.17 -8.40
N PHE A 63 -12.15 0.01 -8.96
CA PHE A 63 -11.49 -0.57 -10.13
C PHE A 63 -12.25 -0.19 -11.40
N LYS A 64 -11.75 0.81 -12.13
CA LYS A 64 -12.34 1.26 -13.40
C LYS A 64 -11.74 0.45 -14.55
N MET A 65 -12.44 -0.62 -14.93
CA MET A 65 -11.93 -1.58 -15.91
C MET A 65 -11.77 -1.02 -17.33
N TYR A 66 -12.69 -0.16 -17.75
CA TYR A 66 -12.64 0.49 -19.07
C TYR A 66 -11.37 1.34 -19.27
N PRO A 67 -11.03 2.28 -18.37
CA PRO A 67 -9.81 3.06 -18.49
C PRO A 67 -8.55 2.37 -17.94
N GLY A 68 -8.66 1.19 -17.31
CA GLY A 68 -7.51 0.51 -16.71
C GLY A 68 -6.94 1.24 -15.49
N VAL A 69 -7.79 1.88 -14.69
CA VAL A 69 -7.35 2.71 -13.55
C VAL A 69 -7.96 2.21 -12.25
N ILE A 70 -7.12 2.09 -11.22
CA ILE A 70 -7.55 1.89 -9.84
C ILE A 70 -7.48 3.24 -9.13
N THR A 71 -8.59 3.66 -8.54
CA THR A 71 -8.66 4.86 -7.71
C THR A 71 -8.98 4.51 -6.27
N ILE A 72 -8.23 5.05 -5.32
CA ILE A 72 -8.42 4.80 -3.88
C ILE A 72 -8.69 6.13 -3.17
N ASP A 73 -9.60 6.11 -2.21
CA ASP A 73 -9.95 7.25 -1.35
C ASP A 73 -10.36 8.49 -2.18
N ALA A 74 -11.50 8.39 -2.87
CA ALA A 74 -12.09 9.45 -3.68
C ALA A 74 -11.09 10.15 -4.63
N ASN A 75 -10.35 9.34 -5.43
CA ASN A 75 -9.40 9.77 -6.46
C ASN A 75 -8.06 10.35 -5.95
N ARG A 76 -7.72 10.16 -4.66
CA ARG A 76 -6.45 10.64 -4.12
C ARG A 76 -5.27 9.76 -4.51
N ILE A 77 -5.44 8.43 -4.53
CA ILE A 77 -4.46 7.50 -5.10
C ILE A 77 -4.96 7.04 -6.46
N ARG A 78 -4.07 7.05 -7.45
CA ARG A 78 -4.35 6.51 -8.79
C ARG A 78 -3.24 5.60 -9.25
N PHE A 79 -3.60 4.39 -9.66
CA PHE A 79 -2.72 3.45 -10.33
C PHE A 79 -3.29 3.14 -11.72
N SER A 80 -2.42 3.06 -12.72
CA SER A 80 -2.79 2.62 -14.07
C SER A 80 -2.24 1.22 -14.32
N LEU A 81 -3.11 0.31 -14.71
CA LEU A 81 -2.80 -1.05 -15.11
C LEU A 81 -3.16 -1.21 -16.58
N ARG A 82 -2.21 -1.70 -17.38
CA ARG A 82 -2.40 -1.91 -18.82
C ARG A 82 -3.28 -3.13 -19.11
N ASP A 83 -3.21 -4.15 -18.26
CA ASP A 83 -3.90 -5.42 -18.46
C ASP A 83 -5.19 -5.53 -17.63
N TRP A 84 -6.32 -5.69 -18.31
CA TRP A 84 -7.62 -5.88 -17.66
C TRP A 84 -7.69 -7.17 -16.83
N LYS A 85 -6.99 -8.22 -17.28
CA LYS A 85 -6.89 -9.50 -16.55
C LYS A 85 -6.15 -9.33 -15.23
N ALA A 86 -5.04 -8.58 -15.23
CA ALA A 86 -4.28 -8.29 -14.02
C ALA A 86 -5.11 -7.46 -13.04
N MET A 87 -5.84 -6.46 -13.55
CA MET A 87 -6.74 -5.64 -12.73
C MET A 87 -7.87 -6.46 -12.10
N LEU A 88 -8.46 -7.40 -12.84
CA LEU A 88 -9.47 -8.31 -12.29
C LEU A 88 -8.86 -9.23 -11.21
N ALA A 89 -7.65 -9.75 -11.45
CA ALA A 89 -6.95 -10.59 -10.47
C ALA A 89 -6.67 -9.84 -9.16
N VAL A 90 -6.17 -8.60 -9.25
CA VAL A 90 -5.92 -7.74 -8.07
C VAL A 90 -7.22 -7.42 -7.33
N LYS A 91 -8.31 -7.14 -8.04
CA LYS A 91 -9.63 -6.90 -7.44
C LYS A 91 -10.10 -8.11 -6.64
N ILE A 92 -10.03 -9.31 -7.23
CA ILE A 92 -10.44 -10.55 -6.57
C ILE A 92 -9.54 -10.84 -5.37
N LEU A 93 -8.23 -10.70 -5.53
CA LEU A 93 -7.26 -10.92 -4.45
C LEU A 93 -7.51 -9.97 -3.27
N SER A 94 -7.71 -8.67 -3.53
CA SER A 94 -8.01 -7.67 -2.49
C SER A 94 -9.28 -8.03 -1.71
N ALA A 95 -10.35 -8.41 -2.42
CA ALA A 95 -11.60 -8.82 -1.77
C ALA A 95 -11.40 -10.06 -0.89
N ARG A 96 -10.72 -11.10 -1.39
CA ARG A 96 -10.48 -12.34 -0.65
C ARG A 96 -9.58 -12.15 0.57
N VAL A 97 -8.51 -11.37 0.44
CA VAL A 97 -7.63 -11.06 1.56
C VAL A 97 -8.38 -10.27 2.63
N ARG A 98 -9.20 -9.29 2.24
CA ARG A 98 -10.01 -8.50 3.18
C ARG A 98 -11.06 -9.37 3.90
N ASP A 99 -11.70 -10.30 3.21
CA ASP A 99 -12.64 -11.26 3.81
C ASP A 99 -11.94 -12.16 4.84
N ILE A 100 -10.76 -12.68 4.50
CA ILE A 100 -9.94 -13.51 5.41
C ILE A 100 -9.52 -12.71 6.64
N LEU A 101 -9.06 -11.48 6.45
CA LEU A 101 -8.62 -10.58 7.52
C LEU A 101 -9.79 -10.25 8.46
N ALA A 102 -10.95 -9.90 7.90
CA ALA A 102 -12.16 -9.60 8.67
C ALA A 102 -12.65 -10.83 9.46
N GLY A 103 -12.58 -12.03 8.87
CA GLY A 103 -12.88 -13.28 9.57
C GLY A 103 -11.91 -13.58 10.71
N THR A 104 -10.62 -13.33 10.50
CA THR A 104 -9.57 -13.56 11.50
C THR A 104 -9.72 -12.61 12.68
N PHE A 105 -10.02 -11.32 12.44
CA PHE A 105 -10.28 -10.36 13.51
C PHE A 105 -11.54 -10.70 14.32
N ARG A 106 -12.57 -11.26 13.69
CA ARG A 106 -13.79 -11.68 14.40
C ARG A 106 -13.58 -12.94 15.22
N THR A 107 -12.81 -13.91 14.72
CA THR A 107 -12.56 -15.20 15.39
C THR A 107 -11.08 -15.59 15.27
N PRO A 108 -10.20 -15.10 16.16
CA PRO A 108 -8.74 -15.25 16.01
C PRO A 108 -8.23 -16.69 16.16
N HIS A 109 -9.01 -17.58 16.77
CA HIS A 109 -8.64 -19.00 16.95
C HIS A 109 -9.18 -19.92 15.85
N LYS A 110 -9.88 -19.38 14.86
CA LYS A 110 -10.44 -20.20 13.78
C LYS A 110 -9.34 -20.52 12.78
N VAL A 111 -9.05 -21.82 12.62
CA VAL A 111 -8.12 -22.30 11.60
C VAL A 111 -8.65 -21.91 10.23
N LEU A 112 -7.76 -21.36 9.41
CA LEU A 112 -8.09 -20.96 8.04
C LEU A 112 -8.49 -22.18 7.21
N THR A 113 -9.51 -22.01 6.37
CA THR A 113 -9.95 -23.07 5.46
C THR A 113 -8.88 -23.32 4.41
N TYR A 114 -8.77 -24.54 3.86
CA TYR A 114 -7.82 -24.86 2.79
C TYR A 114 -7.82 -23.83 1.64
N LYS A 115 -9.00 -23.41 1.17
CA LYS A 115 -9.13 -22.36 0.15
C LYS A 115 -8.58 -21.00 0.59
N GLN A 116 -8.77 -20.62 1.85
CA GLN A 116 -8.23 -19.35 2.39
C GLN A 116 -6.71 -19.41 2.51
N GLN A 117 -6.17 -20.56 2.90
CA GLN A 117 -4.74 -20.81 2.96
C GLN A 117 -4.10 -20.66 1.57
N GLN A 118 -4.71 -21.22 0.52
CA GLN A 118 -4.23 -21.06 -0.85
C GLN A 118 -4.23 -19.59 -1.32
N TRP A 119 -5.25 -18.82 -0.96
CA TRP A 119 -5.27 -17.38 -1.27
C TRP A 119 -4.15 -16.61 -0.57
N LEU A 120 -3.85 -16.96 0.69
CA LEU A 120 -2.71 -16.38 1.40
C LEU A 120 -1.37 -16.81 0.82
N GLU A 121 -1.25 -18.05 0.36
CA GLU A 121 -0.03 -18.54 -0.29
C GLU A 121 0.24 -17.79 -1.59
N ILE A 122 -0.77 -17.60 -2.44
CA ILE A 122 -0.66 -16.79 -3.67
C ILE A 122 -0.23 -15.36 -3.31
N TRP A 123 -0.85 -14.77 -2.28
CA TRP A 123 -0.49 -13.44 -1.80
C TRP A 123 0.97 -13.37 -1.35
N GLN A 124 1.43 -14.34 -0.54
CA GLN A 124 2.83 -14.41 -0.09
C GLN A 124 3.81 -14.58 -1.25
N GLN A 125 3.48 -15.40 -2.25
CA GLN A 125 4.32 -15.59 -3.43
C GLN A 125 4.48 -14.30 -4.23
N ILE A 126 3.40 -13.52 -4.43
CA ILE A 126 3.46 -12.23 -5.13
C ILE A 126 4.37 -11.25 -4.39
N PHE A 127 4.22 -11.15 -3.07
CA PHE A 127 5.08 -10.27 -2.25
C PHE A 127 6.54 -10.73 -2.22
N SER A 128 6.79 -12.04 -2.19
CA SER A 128 8.15 -12.58 -2.27
C SER A 128 8.82 -12.31 -3.61
N GLN A 129 8.05 -12.31 -4.71
CA GLN A 129 8.56 -11.98 -6.05
C GLN A 129 8.85 -10.48 -6.17
N ALA A 130 7.95 -9.63 -5.69
CA ALA A 130 8.16 -8.18 -5.67
C ALA A 130 9.41 -7.79 -4.86
N GLY A 131 9.63 -8.42 -3.70
CA GLY A 131 10.82 -8.22 -2.89
C GLY A 131 12.13 -8.69 -3.56
N ASN A 132 12.07 -9.69 -4.43
CA ASN A 132 13.22 -10.16 -5.20
C ASN A 132 13.51 -9.30 -6.43
N GLU A 133 12.50 -8.72 -7.08
CA GLU A 133 12.69 -7.73 -8.14
C GLU A 133 13.32 -6.44 -7.59
N ALA A 134 12.91 -5.97 -6.41
CA ALA A 134 13.53 -4.83 -5.74
C ALA A 134 15.02 -5.07 -5.36
N LYS A 135 15.42 -6.33 -5.17
CA LYS A 135 16.81 -6.74 -4.89
C LYS A 135 17.68 -6.93 -6.13
N ARG A 136 17.16 -6.74 -7.34
CA ARG A 136 17.98 -6.64 -8.56
C ARG A 136 18.29 -5.16 -8.81
N PRO A 137 19.36 -4.60 -8.21
CA PRO A 137 19.88 -3.34 -8.72
C PRO A 137 20.24 -3.58 -10.19
N GLY A 138 19.69 -2.72 -11.06
CA GLY A 138 19.94 -2.76 -12.49
C GLY A 138 21.44 -2.79 -12.79
N LYS A 139 21.74 -3.62 -13.77
CA LYS A 139 22.96 -3.61 -14.58
C LYS A 139 23.15 -2.26 -15.27
#